data_AF-A0A449AHE2-F1
#
_entry.id   AF-A0A449AHE2-F1
#
_cell.length_a   1.000
_cell.length_b   1.000
_cell.length_c   1.000
_cell.angle_alpha   90.00
_cell.angle_beta   90.00
_cell.angle_gamma   90.00
#
_symmetry.space_group_name_H-M   'P 1'
#
loop_
_entity.id
_entity.type
_entity.pdbx_description
1 polymer ?
#
loop_
_entity_poly.entity_id
_entity_poly.type
_entity_poly.pdbx_seq_one_letter_code
_entity_poly.pdbx_strand_id
1 'polypeptide(L)' 'MSKKEPDNINKYTILYEKYKNFLTQTQKQVFELYFFQDLSYSEIAEITATSRTAAYDAIKKAIKKLEKFENEIYQE' A
#
# COMPACT_ATOMS: atom_id res chain seq x y z
N MET A 1 12.73 -10.74 -8.08
CA MET A 1 12.50 -9.30 -7.84
C MET A 1 11.06 -9.05 -8.21
N SER A 2 10.19 -8.80 -7.22
CA SER A 2 8.74 -8.69 -7.42
C SER A 2 8.43 -7.47 -8.30
N LYS A 3 8.34 -7.68 -9.62
CA LYS A 3 7.91 -6.64 -10.55
C LYS A 3 6.51 -6.23 -10.16
N LYS A 4 6.32 -4.98 -9.76
CA LYS A 4 5.00 -4.35 -9.67
C LYS A 4 4.40 -4.41 -11.07
N GLU A 5 3.28 -5.09 -11.25
CA GLU A 5 2.58 -5.06 -12.52
C GLU A 5 1.95 -3.66 -12.72
N PRO A 6 2.11 -3.04 -13.90
CA PRO A 6 1.66 -1.67 -14.15
C PRO A 6 0.14 -1.50 -13.92
N ASP A 7 -0.66 -2.50 -14.28
CA ASP A 7 -2.11 -2.50 -14.04
C ASP A 7 -2.48 -2.46 -12.54
N ASN A 8 -1.69 -3.14 -11.70
CA ASN A 8 -1.91 -3.17 -10.26
C ASN A 8 -1.54 -1.83 -9.60
N ILE A 9 -0.49 -1.15 -10.09
CA ILE A 9 -0.10 0.18 -9.60
C ILE A 9 -1.23 1.19 -9.82
N ASN A 10 -1.80 1.22 -11.02
CA ASN A 10 -2.87 2.16 -11.35
C ASN A 10 -4.12 1.89 -10.50
N LYS A 11 -4.53 0.62 -10.40
CA LYS A 11 -5.67 0.21 -9.55
C LYS A 11 -5.49 0.67 -8.10
N TYR A 12 -4.36 0.33 -7.48
CA TYR A 12 -4.14 0.64 -6.07
C TYR A 12 -3.97 2.13 -5.80
N THR A 13 -3.41 2.89 -6.76
CA THR A 13 -3.32 4.35 -6.66
C THR A 13 -4.71 4.98 -6.60
N ILE A 14 -5.63 4.58 -7.49
CA ILE A 14 -7.01 5.08 -7.50
C ILE A 14 -7.72 4.75 -6.19
N LEU A 15 -7.60 3.50 -5.72
CA LEU A 15 -8.19 3.09 -4.45
C LEU A 15 -7.61 3.85 -3.27
N TYR A 16 -6.30 4.10 -3.29
CA TYR A 16 -5.63 4.90 -2.28
C TYR A 16 -6.18 6.33 -2.26
N GLU A 17 -6.34 7.00 -3.40
CA GLU A 17 -6.92 8.35 -3.40
C GLU A 17 -8.33 8.40 -2.80
N LYS A 18 -9.15 7.38 -3.09
CA LYS A 18 -10.52 7.27 -2.57
C LYS A 18 -10.57 6.90 -1.08
N TYR A 19 -9.72 5.99 -0.63
CA TYR A 19 -9.82 5.37 0.69
C TYR A 19 -8.63 5.61 1.62
N LYS A 20 -7.66 6.45 1.25
CA LYS A 20 -6.48 6.77 2.08
C LYS A 20 -6.89 7.19 3.49
N ASN A 21 -7.98 7.94 3.64
CA ASN A 21 -8.43 8.43 4.94
C ASN A 21 -8.78 7.30 5.94
N PHE A 22 -9.06 6.09 5.47
CA PHE A 22 -9.32 4.92 6.30
C PHE A 22 -8.07 4.09 6.64
N LEU A 23 -6.92 4.44 6.06
CA LEU A 23 -5.61 3.86 6.37
C LEU A 23 -4.99 4.57 7.58
N THR A 24 -4.23 3.82 8.38
CA THR A 24 -3.42 4.41 9.45
C THR A 24 -2.24 5.19 8.86
N GLN A 25 -1.63 6.07 9.66
CA GLN A 25 -0.45 6.85 9.23
C GLN A 25 0.66 5.95 8.68
N THR A 26 0.97 4.85 9.37
CA THR A 26 1.98 3.89 8.94
C THR A 26 1.61 3.23 7.61
N GLN A 27 0.34 2.84 7.43
CA GLN A 27 -0.14 2.22 6.19
C GLN A 27 -0.06 3.19 5.00
N LYS A 28 -0.40 4.47 5.23
CA LYS A 28 -0.25 5.53 4.22
C LYS A 28 1.21 5.69 3.84
N GLN A 29 2.08 5.87 4.83
CA GLN A 29 3.50 6.11 4.61
C GLN A 29 4.15 4.97 3.82
N VAL A 30 3.95 3.71 4.22
CA VAL A 30 4.54 2.57 3.49
C VAL A 30 3.96 2.41 2.09
N PHE A 31 2.67 2.73 1.91
CA PHE A 31 2.02 2.70 0.61
C PHE A 31 2.63 3.77 -0.30
N GLU A 32 2.79 4.99 0.18
CA GLU A 32 3.32 6.10 -0.62
C GLU A 32 4.79 5.87 -1.00
N LEU A 33 5.60 5.40 -0.06
CA LEU A 33 6.99 5.04 -0.34
C LEU A 33 7.09 3.93 -1.39
N TYR A 34 6.18 2.94 -1.35
CA TYR A 34 6.19 1.84 -2.31
C TYR A 34 5.61 2.23 -3.68
N PHE A 35 4.43 2.83 -3.74
CA PHE A 35 3.71 3.08 -4.99
C PHE A 35 4.08 4.41 -5.67
N PHE A 36 4.43 5.46 -4.92
CA PHE A 36 4.77 6.78 -5.48
C PHE A 36 6.27 7.04 -5.57
N GLN A 37 7.06 6.53 -4.62
CA GLN A 37 8.52 6.73 -4.62
C GLN A 37 9.32 5.54 -5.16
N ASP A 38 8.62 4.54 -5.67
CA ASP A 38 9.19 3.30 -6.22
C ASP A 38 10.17 2.54 -5.31
N LEU A 39 10.14 2.78 -3.99
CA LEU A 39 11.08 2.15 -3.07
C LEU A 39 10.80 0.66 -2.87
N SER A 40 11.86 -0.10 -2.65
CA SER A 40 11.81 -1.52 -2.30
C SER A 40 11.42 -1.72 -0.84
N TYR A 41 10.91 -2.91 -0.49
CA TYR A 41 10.60 -3.25 0.90
C TYR A 41 11.78 -3.10 1.88
N SER A 42 13.01 -3.29 1.40
CA SER A 42 14.22 -3.07 2.21
C SER A 42 14.43 -1.59 2.50
N GLU A 43 14.37 -0.74 1.47
CA GLU A 43 14.54 0.72 1.59
C GLU A 43 13.44 1.33 2.48
N ILE A 44 12.20 0.87 2.31
CA ILE A 44 11.08 1.28 3.18
C ILE A 44 11.34 0.85 4.61
N ALA A 45 11.86 -0.35 4.84
CA ALA A 45 12.16 -0.84 6.17
C ALA A 45 13.25 -0.01 6.87
N GLU A 46 14.26 0.44 6.12
CA GLU A 46 15.29 1.36 6.61
C GLU A 46 14.68 2.73 6.99
N ILE A 47 13.86 3.31 6.11
CA ILE A 47 13.21 4.62 6.34
C ILE A 47 12.23 4.58 7.52
N THR A 48 11.50 3.48 7.67
CA THR A 48 10.49 3.31 8.72
C THR A 48 11.05 2.71 10.01
N ALA A 49 12.37 2.50 10.08
CA ALA A 49 13.06 1.85 11.19
C ALA A 49 12.38 0.54 11.62
N THR A 50 11.95 -0.27 10.64
CA THR A 50 11.25 -1.54 10.85
C THR A 50 11.96 -2.67 10.11
N SER A 51 11.44 -3.90 10.20
CA SER A 51 11.98 -5.03 9.45
C SER A 51 11.42 -5.09 8.03
N ARG A 52 12.18 -5.65 7.08
CA ARG A 52 11.69 -5.89 5.71
C ARG A 52 10.37 -6.67 5.68
N THR A 53 10.21 -7.63 6.58
CA THR A 53 8.97 -8.40 6.74
C THR A 53 7.82 -7.51 7.23
N ALA A 54 8.06 -6.64 8.21
CA ALA A 54 7.05 -5.69 8.69
C ALA A 54 6.64 -4.67 7.61
N ALA A 55 7.59 -4.17 6.81
CA ALA A 55 7.29 -3.29 5.67
C ALA A 55 6.42 -4.00 4.62
N TYR A 56 6.76 -5.23 4.26
CA TYR A 56 5.95 -6.06 3.36
C TYR A 56 4.54 -6.29 3.91
N ASP A 57 4.42 -6.66 5.18
CA ASP A 57 3.14 -6.91 5.85
C ASP A 57 2.27 -5.64 5.90
N ALA A 58 2.88 -4.49 6.18
CA ALA A 58 2.19 -3.21 6.26
C ALA A 58 1.62 -2.79 4.89
N ILE A 59 2.39 -2.97 3.81
CA ILE A 59 1.92 -2.68 2.43
C ILE A 59 0.79 -3.64 2.04
N LYS A 60 0.96 -4.94 2.31
CA LYS A 60 -0.07 -5.95 2.03
C LYS A 60 -1.36 -5.66 2.80
N LYS A 61 -1.26 -5.24 4.06
CA LYS A 61 -2.41 -4.82 4.88
C LYS A 61 -3.08 -3.56 4.34
N ALA A 62 -2.30 -2.57 3.88
CA ALA A 62 -2.85 -1.36 3.27
C ALA A 62 -3.66 -1.72 2.02
N ILE A 63 -3.08 -2.49 1.09
CA ILE A 63 -3.75 -2.98 -0.13
C ILE A 63 -5.04 -3.74 0.21
N LYS A 64 -4.96 -4.72 1.12
CA LYS A 64 -6.13 -5.51 1.52
C LYS A 64 -7.24 -4.63 2.11
N LYS A 65 -6.89 -3.58 2.85
CA LYS A 65 -7.86 -2.63 3.39
C LYS A 65 -8.54 -1.83 2.28
N LEU A 66 -7.75 -1.31 1.33
CA LEU A 66 -8.26 -0.59 0.16
C LEU A 66 -9.23 -1.46 -0.67
N GLU A 67 -8.85 -2.72 -0.95
CA GLU A 67 -9.71 -3.67 -1.67
C GLU A 67 -10.94 -4.05 -0.86
N LYS A 68 -10.82 -4.17 0.47
CA LYS A 68 -11.98 -4.42 1.34
C LYS A 68 -12.97 -3.26 1.28
N PHE A 69 -12.51 -2.01 1.33
CA PHE A 69 -13.37 -0.83 1.20
C PHE A 69 -14.00 -0.72 -0.18
N GLU A 70 -13.29 -1.08 -1.24
CA GLU A 70 -13.87 -1.19 -2.57
C GLU A 70 -15.01 -2.22 -2.56
N ASN A 71 -14.74 -3.45 -2.13
CA ASN A 71 -15.75 -4.51 -2.12
C ASN A 71 -16.92 -4.24 -1.17
N GLU A 72 -16.71 -3.63 0.00
CA GLU A 72 -17.81 -3.33 0.94
C GLU A 72 -18.69 -2.16 0.46
N ILE A 73 -18.13 -1.19 -0.27
CA ILE A 73 -18.88 -0.01 -0.73
C ILE A 73 -19.55 -0.25 -2.10
N TYR A 74 -19.07 -1.20 -2.90
CA TYR A 74 -19.64 -1.55 -4.21
C TYR A 74 -20.59 -2.76 -4.18
N GLN A 75 -21.17 -3.11 -3.01
CA GLN A 75 -22.22 -4.13 -2.87
C GLN A 75 -23.64 -3.54 -2.82
N GLU A 76 -23.87 -2.41 -3.51
CA GLU A 76 -25.19 -1.78 -3.63
C GLU A 76 -25.74 -1.86 -5.06
#